data_AF-A0A0P0NXF2-F1
#
_entry.id   AF-A0A0P0NXF2-F1
#
_cell.length_a   1.000
_cell.length_b   1.000
_cell.length_c   1.000
_cell.angle_alpha   90.00
_cell.angle_beta   90.00
_cell.angle_gamma   90.00
#
_symmetry.space_group_name_H-M   'P 1'
#
loop_
_entity.id
_entity.type
_entity.pdbx_description
1 polymer ?
#
loop_
_entity_poly.entity_id
_entity_poly.type
_entity_poly.pdbx_seq_one_letter_code
_entity_poly.pdbx_strand_id
1 'polypeptide(L)'
;MTLDAGDRDQAALSEADAVNAYANALAWRLTGNKTYFRQASGVLSNLAHFQGFTGGTDQDKLHAGWVGVLYGEAAEIMRSSADFRHEDITALQLMFRRAFYPQLMTPSSWNGNVDLTQINALMTLAVFNDDEVAFKLGLERLDARLATYIHVKSEPDIAPIVGDGGNLQSFWFNPVEWVDGLTQETCRDNGHHAQFGMASALNAAEIAWNQGVDVYGKHEARLVPAMELLAKQLLTGDMQGVCRQSKSSTTLFNTFEVGFHHYHHRMGLPLPNSEKLIVQRIRTDGQSVLNIFHETLTHAR
;
A
#
# COMPACT_ATOMS: atom_id res chain seq x y z
N MET A 1 -13.08 22.15 -3.82
CA MET A 1 -12.73 21.31 -4.98
C MET A 1 -13.24 19.91 -4.73
N THR A 2 -13.83 19.26 -5.72
CA THR A 2 -14.20 17.83 -5.72
C THR A 2 -13.39 17.12 -6.81
N LEU A 3 -13.36 15.79 -6.78
CA LEU A 3 -12.62 14.95 -7.73
C LEU A 3 -13.49 13.80 -8.21
N ASP A 4 -13.63 13.63 -9.52
CA ASP A 4 -14.09 12.37 -10.11
C ASP A 4 -12.86 11.54 -10.52
N ALA A 5 -12.58 10.43 -9.84
CA ALA A 5 -11.41 9.61 -10.15
C ALA A 5 -11.55 8.83 -11.46
N GLY A 6 -12.74 8.80 -12.08
CA GLY A 6 -12.95 8.30 -13.43
C GLY A 6 -12.48 9.28 -14.52
N ASP A 7 -12.37 10.57 -14.18
CA ASP A 7 -11.77 11.59 -15.04
C ASP A 7 -10.25 11.51 -14.93
N ARG A 8 -9.60 11.07 -16.01
CA ARG A 8 -8.15 10.83 -16.05
C ARG A 8 -7.32 12.08 -15.81
N ASP A 9 -7.80 13.25 -16.24
CA ASP A 9 -7.04 14.48 -16.08
C ASP A 9 -7.12 14.96 -14.63
N GLN A 10 -8.30 14.86 -14.00
CA GLN A 10 -8.44 15.19 -12.58
C GLN A 10 -7.66 14.20 -11.70
N ALA A 11 -7.73 12.90 -12.01
CA ALA A 11 -6.98 11.87 -11.30
C ALA A 11 -5.46 12.13 -11.38
N ALA A 12 -4.93 12.34 -12.58
CA ALA A 12 -3.50 12.59 -12.77
C ALA A 12 -2.99 13.84 -12.05
N LEU A 13 -3.78 14.93 -12.05
CA LEU A 13 -3.45 16.14 -11.29
C LEU A 13 -3.44 15.88 -9.78
N SER A 14 -4.43 15.16 -9.27
CA SER A 14 -4.52 14.79 -7.85
C SER A 14 -3.35 13.90 -7.40
N GLU A 15 -2.94 12.95 -8.24
CA GLU A 15 -1.78 12.08 -7.98
C GLU A 15 -0.48 12.88 -7.96
N ALA A 16 -0.29 13.80 -8.91
CA ALA A 16 0.88 14.66 -8.96
C ALA A 16 1.01 15.54 -7.70
N ASP A 17 -0.10 16.11 -7.22
CA ASP A 17 -0.11 16.89 -5.97
C ASP A 17 0.26 16.01 -4.77
N ALA A 18 -0.26 14.79 -4.69
CA ALA A 18 0.03 13.86 -3.60
C ALA A 18 1.51 13.43 -3.58
N VAL A 19 2.05 13.09 -4.75
CA VAL A 19 3.48 12.78 -4.94
C VAL A 19 4.34 13.97 -4.55
N ASN A 20 3.99 15.18 -4.99
CA ASN A 20 4.72 16.39 -4.64
C ASN A 20 4.70 16.66 -3.13
N ALA A 21 3.55 16.50 -2.46
CA ALA A 21 3.46 16.67 -1.02
C ALA A 21 4.43 15.74 -0.29
N TYR A 22 4.39 14.44 -0.59
CA TYR A 22 5.22 13.46 0.12
C TYR A 22 6.71 13.58 -0.21
N ALA A 23 7.06 13.77 -1.49
CA ALA A 23 8.45 13.98 -1.90
C ALA A 23 9.07 15.20 -1.20
N ASN A 24 8.35 16.31 -1.13
CA ASN A 24 8.81 17.51 -0.44
C ASN A 24 8.91 17.30 1.08
N ALA A 25 7.95 16.60 1.69
CA ALA A 25 8.01 16.28 3.12
C ALA A 25 9.24 15.42 3.46
N LEU A 26 9.50 14.36 2.68
CA LEU A 26 10.70 13.52 2.81
C LEU A 26 11.99 14.33 2.61
N ALA A 27 12.06 15.13 1.53
CA ALA A 27 13.22 15.95 1.24
C ALA A 27 13.51 16.96 2.36
N TRP A 28 12.47 17.58 2.92
CA TRP A 28 12.61 18.44 4.10
C TRP A 28 13.11 17.65 5.30
N ARG A 29 12.51 16.50 5.63
CA ARG A 29 12.91 15.69 6.79
C ARG A 29 14.37 15.27 6.74
N LEU A 30 14.89 14.96 5.55
CA LEU A 30 16.26 14.50 5.35
C LEU A 30 17.28 15.65 5.32
N THR A 31 16.89 16.83 4.85
CA THR A 31 17.85 17.93 4.58
C THR A 31 17.70 19.14 5.51
N GLY A 32 16.57 19.27 6.19
CA GLY A 32 16.18 20.48 6.93
C GLY A 32 15.87 21.70 6.05
N ASN A 33 15.88 21.57 4.72
CA ASN A 33 15.68 22.70 3.82
C ASN A 33 14.23 23.21 3.86
N LYS A 34 14.04 24.43 4.37
CA LYS A 34 12.71 25.05 4.54
C LYS A 34 11.97 25.33 3.22
N THR A 35 12.64 25.29 2.07
CA THR A 35 11.94 25.39 0.78
C THR A 35 11.02 24.21 0.56
N TYR A 36 11.51 22.99 0.80
CA TYR A 36 10.70 21.78 0.69
C TYR A 36 9.59 21.75 1.75
N PHE A 37 9.86 22.21 2.97
CA PHE A 37 8.83 22.39 3.99
C PHE A 37 7.68 23.27 3.47
N ARG A 38 7.99 24.46 2.97
CA ARG A 38 6.98 25.39 2.45
C ARG A 38 6.19 24.79 1.28
N GLN A 39 6.83 24.01 0.41
CA GLN A 39 6.17 23.36 -0.72
C GLN A 39 5.20 22.27 -0.25
N ALA A 40 5.63 21.37 0.64
CA ALA A 40 4.77 20.34 1.22
C ALA A 40 3.60 20.95 1.99
N SER A 41 3.86 21.93 2.87
CA SER A 41 2.82 22.64 3.62
C SER A 41 1.82 23.32 2.68
N GLY A 42 2.28 23.98 1.61
CA GLY A 42 1.39 24.66 0.67
C GLY A 42 0.41 23.70 -0.02
N VAL A 43 0.88 22.52 -0.44
CA VAL A 43 0.00 21.50 -1.03
C VAL A 43 -1.01 20.99 0.00
N LEU A 44 -0.57 20.68 1.22
CA LEU A 44 -1.44 20.19 2.30
C LEU A 44 -2.48 21.24 2.73
N SER A 45 -2.10 22.52 2.82
CA SER A 45 -3.03 23.62 3.11
C SER A 45 -4.12 23.73 2.02
N ASN A 46 -3.77 23.57 0.75
CA ASN A 46 -4.76 23.54 -0.33
C ASN A 46 -5.67 22.31 -0.22
N LEU A 47 -5.09 21.14 0.08
CA LEU A 47 -5.83 19.90 0.26
C LEU A 47 -6.89 20.02 1.37
N ALA A 48 -6.66 20.79 2.43
CA ALA A 48 -7.64 20.98 3.51
C ALA A 48 -9.03 21.50 3.01
N HIS A 49 -9.06 22.15 1.84
CA HIS A 49 -10.29 22.62 1.18
C HIS A 49 -10.95 21.59 0.24
N PHE A 50 -10.36 20.41 0.06
CA PHE A 50 -10.91 19.32 -0.75
C PHE A 50 -12.20 18.77 -0.14
N GLN A 51 -13.28 18.76 -0.92
CA GLN A 51 -14.62 18.43 -0.43
C GLN A 51 -14.91 16.93 -0.49
N GLY A 52 -14.24 16.20 -1.40
CA GLY A 52 -14.42 14.76 -1.54
C GLY A 52 -14.49 14.31 -2.99
N PHE A 53 -14.68 13.00 -3.12
CA PHE A 53 -14.79 12.29 -4.38
C PHE A 53 -16.25 12.31 -4.86
N THR A 54 -16.45 12.48 -6.17
CA THR A 54 -17.78 12.67 -6.77
C THR A 54 -18.13 11.69 -7.89
N GLY A 55 -17.22 10.79 -8.27
CA GLY A 55 -17.47 9.78 -9.31
C GLY A 55 -18.46 8.69 -8.87
N GLY A 56 -18.50 8.38 -7.56
CA GLY A 56 -19.40 7.38 -6.97
C GLY A 56 -19.05 5.94 -7.36
N THR A 57 -17.80 5.65 -7.71
CA THR A 57 -17.35 4.34 -8.20
C THR A 57 -16.28 3.71 -7.31
N ASP A 58 -15.98 2.42 -7.49
CA ASP A 58 -14.81 1.79 -6.83
C ASP A 58 -13.48 2.42 -7.28
N GLN A 59 -13.44 3.13 -8.41
CA GLN A 59 -12.27 3.93 -8.82
C GLN A 59 -11.99 5.07 -7.84
N ASP A 60 -13.01 5.71 -7.28
CA ASP A 60 -12.82 6.73 -6.23
C ASP A 60 -12.19 6.12 -4.98
N LYS A 61 -12.57 4.89 -4.62
CA LYS A 61 -11.97 4.22 -3.45
C LYS A 61 -10.52 3.81 -3.69
N LEU A 62 -10.21 3.33 -4.88
CA LEU A 62 -8.83 3.00 -5.27
C LEU A 62 -7.96 4.26 -5.25
N HIS A 63 -8.45 5.34 -5.87
CA HIS A 63 -7.76 6.62 -5.92
C HIS A 63 -7.55 7.22 -4.53
N ALA A 64 -8.60 7.22 -3.69
CA ALA A 64 -8.52 7.67 -2.30
C ALA A 64 -7.48 6.85 -1.51
N GLY A 65 -7.36 5.56 -1.80
CA GLY A 65 -6.31 4.70 -1.25
C GLY A 65 -4.91 5.17 -1.66
N TRP A 66 -4.69 5.35 -2.96
CA TRP A 66 -3.38 5.77 -3.49
C TRP A 66 -2.91 7.12 -2.97
N VAL A 67 -3.73 8.16 -3.13
CA VAL A 67 -3.33 9.52 -2.73
C VAL A 67 -3.44 9.72 -1.22
N GLY A 68 -4.33 8.98 -0.53
CA GLY A 68 -4.51 9.05 0.91
C GLY A 68 -3.27 8.64 1.69
N VAL A 69 -2.58 7.56 1.27
CA VAL A 69 -1.28 7.16 1.85
C VAL A 69 -0.28 8.31 1.71
N LEU A 70 -0.08 8.83 0.50
CA LEU A 70 0.90 9.89 0.23
C LEU A 70 0.64 11.15 1.06
N TYR A 71 -0.61 11.62 1.10
CA TYR A 71 -0.96 12.80 1.88
C TYR A 71 -0.85 12.56 3.39
N GLY A 72 -1.23 11.38 3.87
CA GLY A 72 -1.12 11.01 5.27
C GLY A 72 0.33 10.97 5.75
N GLU A 73 1.20 10.27 5.02
CA GLU A 73 2.64 10.21 5.32
C GLU A 73 3.29 11.60 5.26
N ALA A 74 2.94 12.42 4.26
CA ALA A 74 3.39 13.80 4.19
C ALA A 74 2.95 14.59 5.43
N ALA A 75 1.67 14.51 5.81
CA ALA A 75 1.13 15.25 6.94
C ALA A 75 1.77 14.81 8.27
N GLU A 76 2.01 13.51 8.47
CA GLU A 76 2.65 12.97 9.67
C GLU A 76 4.11 13.40 9.78
N ILE A 77 4.87 13.39 8.67
CA ILE A 77 6.23 13.96 8.66
C ILE A 77 6.19 15.43 9.07
N MET A 78 5.30 16.22 8.46
CA MET A 78 5.22 17.66 8.67
C MET A 78 4.80 18.01 10.11
N ARG A 79 3.95 17.19 10.74
CA ARG A 79 3.55 17.28 12.15
C ARG A 79 4.73 17.28 13.12
N SER A 80 5.89 16.72 12.73
CA SER A 80 7.10 16.78 13.55
C SER A 80 7.73 18.18 13.68
N SER A 81 7.26 19.16 12.90
CA SER A 81 7.74 20.56 12.94
C SER A 81 6.84 21.45 13.78
N ALA A 82 7.44 22.31 14.61
CA ALA A 82 6.71 23.41 15.26
C ALA A 82 6.21 24.48 14.27
N ASP A 83 6.79 24.55 13.07
CA ASP A 83 6.33 25.47 12.01
C ASP A 83 5.02 24.98 11.34
N PHE A 84 4.62 23.72 11.57
CA PHE A 84 3.34 23.18 11.08
C PHE A 84 2.27 23.36 12.15
N ARG A 85 1.39 24.35 11.95
CA ARG A 85 0.54 24.86 13.03
C ARG A 85 -0.56 23.86 13.38
N HIS A 86 -1.00 23.92 14.63
CA HIS A 86 -2.10 23.08 15.13
C HIS A 86 -3.41 23.25 14.33
N GLU A 87 -3.67 24.47 13.83
CA GLU A 87 -4.81 24.75 12.96
C GLU A 87 -4.71 24.07 11.59
N ASP A 88 -3.50 23.96 11.02
CA ASP A 88 -3.28 23.24 9.76
C ASP A 88 -3.50 21.73 9.97
N ILE A 89 -3.02 21.17 11.09
CA ILE A 89 -3.28 19.79 11.49
C ILE A 89 -4.79 19.54 11.64
N THR A 90 -5.49 20.40 12.38
CA THR A 90 -6.94 20.28 12.62
C THR A 90 -7.73 20.33 11.30
N ALA A 91 -7.36 21.24 10.39
CA ALA A 91 -8.03 21.38 9.10
C ALA A 91 -7.86 20.13 8.22
N LEU A 92 -6.66 19.54 8.20
CA LEU A 92 -6.40 18.28 7.51
C LEU A 92 -7.15 17.12 8.14
N GLN A 93 -7.14 17.02 9.48
CA GLN A 93 -7.85 15.98 10.21
C GLN A 93 -9.36 15.99 9.93
N LEU A 94 -9.96 17.19 9.84
CA LEU A 94 -11.36 17.34 9.43
C LEU A 94 -11.57 16.97 7.96
N MET A 95 -10.63 17.33 7.09
CA MET A 95 -10.70 17.01 5.67
C MET A 95 -10.62 15.50 5.42
N PHE A 96 -9.68 14.77 6.05
CA PHE A 96 -9.56 13.32 5.90
C PHE A 96 -10.83 12.60 6.35
N ARG A 97 -11.43 13.04 7.48
CA ARG A 97 -12.73 12.51 7.94
C ARG A 97 -13.86 12.78 6.94
N ARG A 98 -13.93 14.00 6.40
CA ARG A 98 -14.98 14.39 5.45
C ARG A 98 -14.84 13.69 4.10
N ALA A 99 -13.64 13.67 3.53
CA ALA A 99 -13.41 13.37 2.13
C ALA A 99 -12.90 11.94 1.89
N PHE A 100 -12.02 11.42 2.75
CA PHE A 100 -11.35 10.14 2.53
C PHE A 100 -12.07 8.99 3.25
N TYR A 101 -12.47 9.17 4.51
CA TYR A 101 -13.12 8.09 5.28
C TYR A 101 -14.35 7.48 4.60
N PRO A 102 -15.23 8.25 3.92
CA PRO A 102 -16.36 7.66 3.19
C PRO A 102 -15.93 6.66 2.09
N GLN A 103 -14.74 6.84 1.51
CA GLN A 103 -14.19 5.93 0.51
C GLN A 103 -13.41 4.77 1.10
N LEU A 104 -12.82 4.97 2.28
CA LEU A 104 -11.86 4.05 2.87
C LEU A 104 -12.46 3.10 3.90
N MET A 105 -13.57 3.43 4.56
CA MET A 105 -14.11 2.62 5.67
C MET A 105 -14.82 1.33 5.21
N THR A 106 -15.32 1.30 3.98
CA THR A 106 -16.03 0.13 3.42
C THR A 106 -15.15 -0.58 2.40
N PRO A 107 -14.90 -1.90 2.56
CA PRO A 107 -14.12 -2.67 1.59
C PRO A 107 -14.61 -2.49 0.15
N SER A 108 -13.68 -2.38 -0.80
CA SER A 108 -14.06 -2.51 -2.22
C SER A 108 -14.49 -3.94 -2.51
N SER A 109 -15.54 -4.06 -3.32
CA SER A 109 -15.96 -5.33 -3.93
C SER A 109 -15.23 -5.62 -5.25
N TRP A 110 -14.32 -4.74 -5.70
CA TRP A 110 -13.69 -4.86 -7.01
C TRP A 110 -12.60 -5.93 -7.04
N ASN A 111 -11.58 -5.80 -6.19
CA ASN A 111 -10.55 -6.82 -6.03
C ASN A 111 -9.76 -6.67 -4.73
N GLY A 112 -9.03 -7.73 -4.35
CA GLY A 112 -8.28 -7.74 -3.09
C GLY A 112 -7.18 -6.69 -3.01
N ASN A 113 -6.49 -6.36 -4.11
CA ASN A 113 -5.46 -5.33 -4.10
C ASN A 113 -6.04 -3.92 -3.84
N VAL A 114 -7.27 -3.66 -4.30
CA VAL A 114 -7.97 -2.39 -4.06
C VAL A 114 -8.29 -2.24 -2.58
N ASP A 115 -8.80 -3.31 -1.95
CA ASP A 115 -9.08 -3.31 -0.51
C ASP A 115 -7.80 -3.14 0.33
N LEU A 116 -6.71 -3.84 -0.01
CA LEU A 116 -5.41 -3.63 0.65
C LEU A 116 -4.92 -2.19 0.54
N THR A 117 -5.11 -1.56 -0.63
CA THR A 117 -4.74 -0.16 -0.84
C THR A 117 -5.59 0.79 0.02
N GLN A 118 -6.88 0.51 0.18
CA GLN A 118 -7.72 1.26 1.12
C GLN A 118 -7.32 1.04 2.57
N ILE A 119 -7.01 -0.18 2.96
CA ILE A 119 -6.59 -0.53 4.33
C ILE A 119 -5.33 0.24 4.70
N ASN A 120 -4.33 0.25 3.80
CA ASN A 120 -3.12 1.04 3.98
C ASN A 120 -3.44 2.52 4.23
N ALA A 121 -4.21 3.15 3.33
CA ALA A 121 -4.62 4.55 3.50
C ALA A 121 -5.45 4.80 4.76
N LEU A 122 -6.38 3.91 5.10
CA LEU A 122 -7.21 4.04 6.29
C LEU A 122 -6.33 4.05 7.53
N MET A 123 -5.35 3.15 7.62
CA MET A 123 -4.44 3.07 8.75
C MET A 123 -3.52 4.29 8.83
N THR A 124 -2.92 4.72 7.70
CA THR A 124 -2.11 5.95 7.65
C THR A 124 -2.92 7.15 8.15
N LEU A 125 -4.13 7.34 7.62
CA LEU A 125 -4.97 8.48 7.98
C LEU A 125 -5.56 8.37 9.38
N ALA A 126 -5.79 7.16 9.90
CA ALA A 126 -6.24 6.95 11.27
C ALA A 126 -5.16 7.34 12.28
N VAL A 127 -3.90 6.98 12.04
CA VAL A 127 -2.77 7.41 12.87
C VAL A 127 -2.65 8.93 12.85
N PHE A 128 -2.65 9.56 11.67
CA PHE A 128 -2.63 11.03 11.62
C PHE A 128 -3.86 11.65 12.30
N ASN A 129 -5.03 11.02 12.23
CA ASN A 129 -6.23 11.56 12.86
C ASN A 129 -6.37 11.29 14.36
N ASP A 130 -5.43 10.56 14.97
CA ASP A 130 -5.54 10.03 16.33
C ASP A 130 -6.88 9.27 16.52
N ASP A 131 -7.29 8.50 15.50
CA ASP A 131 -8.58 7.82 15.42
C ASP A 131 -8.42 6.31 15.66
N GLU A 132 -8.48 5.90 16.92
CA GLU A 132 -8.33 4.50 17.34
C GLU A 132 -9.39 3.57 16.73
N VAL A 133 -10.61 4.07 16.50
CA VAL A 133 -11.71 3.27 15.96
C VAL A 133 -11.44 2.94 14.50
N ALA A 134 -11.05 3.93 13.71
CA ALA A 134 -10.67 3.73 12.31
C ALA A 134 -9.41 2.85 12.19
N PHE A 135 -8.44 3.02 13.10
CA PHE A 135 -7.23 2.20 13.12
C PHE A 135 -7.54 0.72 13.40
N LYS A 136 -8.38 0.44 14.41
CA LYS A 136 -8.82 -0.91 14.73
C LYS A 136 -9.58 -1.57 13.57
N LEU A 137 -10.46 -0.82 12.90
CA LEU A 137 -11.13 -1.30 11.69
C LEU A 137 -10.12 -1.66 10.59
N GLY A 138 -9.06 -0.85 10.43
CA GLY A 138 -7.95 -1.14 9.52
C GLY A 138 -7.26 -2.47 9.84
N LEU A 139 -6.94 -2.72 11.12
CA LEU A 139 -6.33 -3.98 11.57
C LEU A 139 -7.24 -5.20 11.32
N GLU A 140 -8.52 -5.10 11.66
CA GLU A 140 -9.49 -6.19 11.45
C GLU A 140 -9.63 -6.52 9.97
N ARG A 141 -9.66 -5.50 9.11
CA ARG A 141 -9.71 -5.69 7.66
C ARG A 141 -8.41 -6.24 7.09
N LEU A 142 -7.26 -5.78 7.59
CA LEU A 142 -5.95 -6.29 7.18
C LEU A 142 -5.84 -7.79 7.47
N ASP A 143 -6.22 -8.21 8.68
CA ASP A 143 -6.20 -9.61 9.09
C ASP A 143 -7.07 -10.49 8.18
N ALA A 144 -8.33 -10.09 7.99
CA ALA A 144 -9.26 -10.80 7.11
C ALA A 144 -8.75 -10.85 5.67
N ARG A 145 -8.25 -9.72 5.16
CA ARG A 145 -7.79 -9.63 3.76
C ARG A 145 -6.53 -10.46 3.54
N LEU A 146 -5.55 -10.45 4.44
CA LEU A 146 -4.35 -11.28 4.33
C LEU A 146 -4.70 -12.77 4.33
N ALA A 147 -5.66 -13.19 5.16
CA ALA A 147 -6.14 -14.57 5.18
C ALA A 147 -6.73 -15.01 3.83
N THR A 148 -7.39 -14.09 3.10
CA THR A 148 -8.08 -14.37 1.82
C THR A 148 -7.34 -13.89 0.58
N TYR A 149 -6.15 -13.31 0.71
CA TYR A 149 -5.38 -12.75 -0.41
C TYR A 149 -4.07 -13.52 -0.66
N ILE A 150 -3.52 -14.19 0.35
CA ILE A 150 -2.28 -14.96 0.26
C ILE A 150 -2.54 -16.39 0.71
N HIS A 151 -2.24 -17.34 -0.17
CA HIS A 151 -2.47 -18.77 0.07
C HIS A 151 -1.36 -19.38 0.93
N VAL A 152 -1.78 -20.28 1.82
CA VAL A 152 -0.91 -21.12 2.65
C VAL A 152 -1.48 -22.54 2.63
N LYS A 153 -0.70 -23.50 2.11
CA LYS A 153 -1.14 -24.88 1.88
C LYS A 153 -1.54 -25.63 3.15
N SER A 154 -0.92 -25.29 4.28
CA SER A 154 -1.16 -25.96 5.56
C SER A 154 -2.42 -25.46 6.28
N GLU A 155 -3.09 -24.44 5.75
CA GLU A 155 -4.27 -23.84 6.35
C GLU A 155 -5.58 -24.30 5.71
N PRO A 156 -6.73 -24.05 6.37
CA PRO A 156 -8.04 -24.34 5.80
C PRO A 156 -8.28 -23.64 4.46
N ASP A 157 -9.30 -24.12 3.75
CA ASP A 157 -9.77 -23.47 2.53
C ASP A 157 -10.05 -21.98 2.74
N ILE A 158 -9.71 -21.18 1.71
CA ILE A 158 -9.89 -19.74 1.73
C ILE A 158 -11.38 -19.42 1.88
N ALA A 159 -11.72 -18.74 2.97
CA ALA A 159 -13.09 -18.34 3.25
C ALA A 159 -13.62 -17.34 2.20
N PRO A 160 -14.94 -17.37 1.90
CA PRO A 160 -15.55 -16.38 1.03
C PRO A 160 -15.37 -14.95 1.57
N ILE A 161 -15.23 -13.99 0.66
CA ILE A 161 -15.07 -12.58 1.01
C ILE A 161 -15.86 -11.69 0.05
N VAL A 162 -16.30 -10.53 0.55
CA VAL A 162 -17.01 -9.53 -0.26
C VAL A 162 -16.26 -9.25 -1.56
N GLY A 163 -16.98 -9.34 -2.69
CA GLY A 163 -16.46 -9.15 -4.04
C GLY A 163 -16.05 -10.42 -4.77
N ASP A 164 -15.94 -11.57 -4.10
CA ASP A 164 -15.48 -12.82 -4.73
C ASP A 164 -16.48 -13.46 -5.71
N GLY A 165 -17.73 -12.98 -5.72
CA GLY A 165 -18.80 -13.49 -6.56
C GLY A 165 -19.16 -14.97 -6.31
N GLY A 166 -18.75 -15.54 -5.17
CA GLY A 166 -18.91 -16.95 -4.85
C GLY A 166 -18.07 -17.89 -5.71
N ASN A 167 -17.03 -17.40 -6.41
CA ASN A 167 -16.17 -18.20 -7.26
C ASN A 167 -14.69 -17.92 -6.99
N LEU A 168 -14.13 -18.62 -6.00
CA LEU A 168 -12.74 -18.49 -5.57
C LEU A 168 -11.75 -18.64 -6.74
N GLN A 169 -11.92 -19.68 -7.57
CA GLN A 169 -11.01 -19.96 -8.69
C GLN A 169 -10.98 -18.80 -9.68
N SER A 170 -12.14 -18.22 -10.02
CA SER A 170 -12.21 -17.06 -10.91
C SER A 170 -11.66 -15.80 -10.24
N PHE A 171 -11.94 -15.57 -8.96
CA PHE A 171 -11.48 -14.41 -8.22
C PHE A 171 -9.95 -14.36 -8.04
N TRP A 172 -9.32 -15.53 -8.04
CA TRP A 172 -7.86 -15.73 -8.03
C TRP A 172 -7.25 -15.89 -9.43
N PHE A 173 -8.02 -15.61 -10.49
CA PHE A 173 -7.58 -15.66 -11.89
C PHE A 173 -7.09 -17.03 -12.35
N ASN A 174 -7.75 -18.07 -11.86
CA ASN A 174 -7.61 -19.46 -12.27
C ASN A 174 -6.17 -20.00 -12.18
N PRO A 175 -5.54 -20.02 -10.99
CA PRO A 175 -4.23 -20.62 -10.82
C PRO A 175 -4.26 -22.11 -11.18
N VAL A 176 -3.15 -22.60 -11.72
CA VAL A 176 -2.97 -24.01 -12.10
C VAL A 176 -2.51 -24.83 -10.90
N GLU A 177 -1.71 -24.23 -10.03
CA GLU A 177 -1.25 -24.82 -8.77
C GLU A 177 -1.46 -23.82 -7.64
N TRP A 178 -1.99 -24.28 -6.52
CA TRP A 178 -2.09 -23.49 -5.29
C TRP A 178 -0.83 -23.73 -4.45
N VAL A 179 0.00 -22.70 -4.28
CA VAL A 179 1.28 -22.77 -3.56
C VAL A 179 1.39 -21.74 -2.44
N ASP A 180 2.24 -22.00 -1.44
CA ASP A 180 2.51 -21.03 -0.38
C ASP A 180 2.99 -19.70 -0.99
N GLY A 181 2.39 -18.60 -0.54
CA GLY A 181 2.72 -17.26 -1.04
C GLY A 181 2.04 -16.89 -2.36
N LEU A 182 1.28 -17.78 -3.00
CA LEU A 182 0.43 -17.41 -4.12
C LEU A 182 -0.52 -16.30 -3.67
N THR A 183 -0.50 -15.17 -4.38
CA THR A 183 -1.44 -14.08 -4.12
C THR A 183 -2.61 -14.14 -5.07
N GLN A 184 -3.75 -13.58 -4.66
CA GLN A 184 -4.95 -13.47 -5.47
C GLN A 184 -4.69 -12.89 -6.87
N GLU A 185 -3.74 -11.94 -7.01
CA GLU A 185 -3.46 -11.25 -8.27
C GLU A 185 -2.36 -11.90 -9.10
N THR A 186 -1.66 -12.91 -8.57
CA THR A 186 -0.45 -13.48 -9.22
C THR A 186 -0.72 -13.90 -10.66
N CYS A 187 -1.87 -14.54 -10.92
CA CYS A 187 -2.24 -15.01 -12.25
C CYS A 187 -3.05 -14.00 -13.08
N ARG A 188 -3.42 -12.84 -12.52
CA ARG A 188 -3.94 -11.70 -13.29
C ARG A 188 -2.79 -10.97 -13.96
N ASP A 189 -1.92 -10.42 -13.12
CA ASP A 189 -0.63 -9.87 -13.48
C ASP A 189 0.25 -9.74 -12.22
N ASN A 190 1.44 -10.33 -12.30
CA ASN A 190 2.44 -10.17 -11.25
C ASN A 190 3.30 -8.90 -11.43
N GLY A 191 3.01 -8.13 -12.49
CA GLY A 191 3.74 -6.92 -12.86
C GLY A 191 3.19 -5.61 -12.33
N HIS A 192 1.92 -5.59 -11.87
CA HIS A 192 1.28 -4.39 -11.35
C HIS A 192 0.46 -4.73 -10.10
N HIS A 193 -0.65 -5.45 -10.22
CA HIS A 193 -1.62 -5.65 -9.14
C HIS A 193 -1.07 -6.50 -8.00
N ALA A 194 -0.30 -7.56 -8.28
CA ALA A 194 0.34 -8.33 -7.23
C ALA A 194 1.38 -7.51 -6.45
N GLN A 195 2.18 -6.68 -7.14
CA GLN A 195 3.17 -5.81 -6.51
C GLN A 195 2.52 -4.70 -5.68
N PHE A 196 1.42 -4.10 -6.17
CA PHE A 196 0.65 -3.10 -5.41
C PHE A 196 -0.07 -3.70 -4.20
N GLY A 197 -0.70 -4.86 -4.34
CA GLY A 197 -1.32 -5.56 -3.22
C GLY A 197 -0.29 -5.92 -2.14
N MET A 198 0.87 -6.46 -2.56
CA MET A 198 1.95 -6.79 -1.65
C MET A 198 2.50 -5.54 -0.94
N ALA A 199 2.74 -4.44 -1.66
CA ALA A 199 3.23 -3.19 -1.06
C ALA A 199 2.22 -2.63 -0.05
N SER A 200 0.94 -2.57 -0.41
CA SER A 200 -0.11 -2.09 0.49
C SER A 200 -0.21 -2.94 1.77
N ALA A 201 -0.10 -4.27 1.64
CA ALA A 201 -0.07 -5.17 2.79
C ALA A 201 1.13 -4.95 3.70
N LEU A 202 2.34 -4.83 3.13
CA LEU A 202 3.57 -4.61 3.89
C LEU A 202 3.58 -3.24 4.57
N ASN A 203 3.13 -2.20 3.87
CA ASN A 203 3.05 -0.84 4.42
C ASN A 203 2.03 -0.76 5.56
N ALA A 204 0.86 -1.40 5.41
CA ALA A 204 -0.11 -1.49 6.50
C ALA A 204 0.42 -2.27 7.72
N ALA A 205 1.16 -3.36 7.50
CA ALA A 205 1.82 -4.10 8.58
C ALA A 205 2.90 -3.27 9.28
N GLU A 206 3.65 -2.44 8.54
CA GLU A 206 4.65 -1.54 9.13
C GLU A 206 4.01 -0.41 9.95
N ILE A 207 2.89 0.14 9.48
CA ILE A 207 2.11 1.11 10.27
C ILE A 207 1.64 0.44 11.57
N ALA A 208 1.12 -0.80 11.50
CA ALA A 208 0.72 -1.55 12.70
C ALA A 208 1.89 -1.76 13.67
N TRP A 209 3.05 -2.16 13.15
CA TRP A 209 4.26 -2.36 13.93
C TRP A 209 4.69 -1.09 14.66
N ASN A 210 4.67 0.05 13.98
CA ASN A 210 5.01 1.35 14.57
C ASN A 210 4.01 1.81 15.64
N GLN A 211 2.80 1.26 15.65
CA GLN A 211 1.79 1.43 16.71
C GLN A 211 1.85 0.33 17.79
N GLY A 212 2.83 -0.57 17.74
CA GLY A 212 3.03 -1.64 18.72
C GLY A 212 2.16 -2.89 18.51
N VAL A 213 1.59 -3.07 17.32
CA VAL A 213 0.78 -4.25 16.97
C VAL A 213 1.56 -5.15 16.00
N ASP A 214 1.85 -6.38 16.42
CA ASP A 214 2.60 -7.34 15.62
C ASP A 214 1.73 -8.10 14.61
N VAL A 215 1.47 -7.45 13.47
CA VAL A 215 0.82 -8.08 12.31
C VAL A 215 1.80 -8.99 11.56
N TYR A 216 3.08 -8.62 11.51
CA TYR A 216 4.10 -9.39 10.80
C TYR A 216 4.25 -10.81 11.36
N GLY A 217 4.48 -10.95 12.67
CA GLY A 217 4.62 -12.25 13.31
C GLY A 217 3.39 -13.14 13.14
N LYS A 218 2.18 -12.55 13.23
CA LYS A 218 0.92 -13.27 12.99
C LYS A 218 0.81 -13.82 11.56
N HIS A 219 1.31 -13.08 10.57
CA HIS A 219 1.18 -13.41 9.15
C HIS A 219 2.51 -13.80 8.47
N GLU A 220 3.53 -14.20 9.23
CA GLU A 220 4.84 -14.58 8.70
C GLU A 220 4.72 -15.69 7.65
N ALA A 221 3.93 -16.73 7.96
CA ALA A 221 3.66 -17.86 7.07
C ALA A 221 2.98 -17.47 5.74
N ARG A 222 2.47 -16.24 5.62
CA ARG A 222 1.93 -15.67 4.39
C ARG A 222 2.91 -14.75 3.70
N LEU A 223 3.30 -13.70 4.42
CA LEU A 223 4.02 -12.57 3.85
C LEU A 223 5.41 -12.99 3.38
N VAL A 224 6.12 -13.84 4.14
CA VAL A 224 7.46 -14.30 3.76
C VAL A 224 7.42 -15.17 2.49
N PRO A 225 6.59 -16.24 2.41
CA PRO A 225 6.46 -17.00 1.16
C PRO A 225 5.97 -16.16 -0.02
N ALA A 226 5.06 -15.20 0.19
CA ALA A 226 4.57 -14.33 -0.88
C ALA A 226 5.66 -13.43 -1.46
N MET A 227 6.47 -12.82 -0.58
CA MET A 227 7.64 -12.04 -0.99
C MET A 227 8.64 -12.91 -1.76
N GLU A 228 8.98 -14.10 -1.24
CA GLU A 228 9.95 -14.99 -1.89
C GLU A 228 9.45 -15.53 -3.24
N LEU A 229 8.17 -15.90 -3.35
CA LEU A 229 7.59 -16.39 -4.60
C LEU A 229 7.57 -15.28 -5.67
N LEU A 230 7.06 -14.10 -5.32
CA LEU A 230 7.02 -12.96 -6.25
C LEU A 230 8.43 -12.57 -6.67
N ALA A 231 9.39 -12.54 -5.73
CA ALA A 231 10.77 -12.21 -6.03
C ALA A 231 11.40 -13.22 -6.99
N LYS A 232 11.18 -14.52 -6.75
CA LYS A 232 11.65 -15.60 -7.61
C LYS A 232 11.10 -15.45 -9.04
N GLN A 233 9.80 -15.17 -9.19
CA GLN A 233 9.18 -14.99 -10.51
C GLN A 233 9.80 -13.83 -11.30
N LEU A 234 10.00 -12.68 -10.64
CA LEU A 234 10.59 -11.48 -11.26
C LEU A 234 12.08 -11.66 -11.59
N LEU A 235 12.82 -12.48 -10.82
CA LEU A 235 14.21 -12.82 -11.08
C LEU A 235 14.38 -13.79 -12.25
N THR A 236 13.53 -14.82 -12.33
CA THR A 236 13.64 -15.88 -13.34
C THR A 236 12.93 -15.51 -14.65
N GLY A 237 11.98 -14.58 -14.60
CA GLY A 237 11.09 -14.31 -15.73
C GLY A 237 10.00 -15.38 -15.91
N ASP A 238 9.80 -16.27 -14.93
CA ASP A 238 8.92 -17.44 -15.02
C ASP A 238 7.97 -17.54 -13.81
N MET A 239 6.69 -17.87 -14.07
CA MET A 239 5.61 -17.95 -13.08
C MET A 239 5.67 -19.20 -12.19
N GLN A 240 6.71 -20.03 -12.33
CA GLN A 240 6.99 -21.20 -11.51
C GLN A 240 5.88 -22.27 -11.58
N GLY A 241 5.20 -22.38 -12.73
CA GLY A 241 4.11 -23.35 -12.94
C GLY A 241 2.78 -22.97 -12.28
N VAL A 242 2.71 -21.84 -11.57
CA VAL A 242 1.53 -21.44 -10.78
C VAL A 242 0.38 -20.93 -11.65
N CYS A 243 0.70 -20.34 -12.81
CA CYS A 243 -0.27 -19.74 -13.72
C CYS A 243 -0.19 -20.39 -15.11
N ARG A 244 -1.30 -20.33 -15.86
CA ARG A 244 -1.36 -20.87 -17.24
C ARG A 244 -0.36 -20.18 -18.16
N GLN A 245 -0.20 -18.87 -18.02
CA GLN A 245 0.88 -18.13 -18.64
C GLN A 245 2.15 -18.31 -17.81
N SER A 246 3.20 -18.82 -18.42
CA SER A 246 4.46 -19.09 -17.73
C SER A 246 5.36 -17.87 -17.61
N LYS A 247 5.17 -16.81 -18.40
CA LYS A 247 6.06 -15.65 -18.41
C LYS A 247 5.69 -14.64 -17.32
N SER A 248 6.65 -14.34 -16.44
CA SER A 248 6.57 -13.24 -15.47
C SER A 248 6.78 -11.87 -16.14
N SER A 249 6.21 -10.83 -15.53
CA SER A 249 6.47 -9.45 -15.91
C SER A 249 7.94 -9.05 -15.74
N THR A 250 8.36 -8.04 -16.51
CA THR A 250 9.65 -7.35 -16.35
C THR A 250 9.52 -6.04 -15.58
N THR A 251 8.30 -5.59 -15.29
CA THR A 251 8.01 -4.38 -14.51
C THR A 251 8.38 -4.58 -13.05
N LEU A 252 9.10 -3.61 -12.49
CA LEU A 252 9.56 -3.62 -11.10
C LEU A 252 9.13 -2.35 -10.38
N PHE A 253 8.56 -2.54 -9.19
CA PHE A 253 8.25 -1.49 -8.21
C PHE A 253 9.07 -1.70 -6.94
N ASN A 254 9.17 -0.66 -6.11
CA ASN A 254 10.00 -0.68 -4.91
C ASN A 254 9.53 -1.63 -3.79
N THR A 255 8.26 -2.07 -3.85
CA THR A 255 7.44 -2.94 -2.98
C THR A 255 8.09 -3.73 -1.83
N PHE A 256 9.32 -4.21 -1.99
CA PHE A 256 9.91 -5.25 -1.13
C PHE A 256 10.62 -4.70 0.11
N GLU A 257 11.14 -3.47 0.08
CA GLU A 257 12.10 -3.00 1.10
C GLU A 257 11.49 -2.94 2.51
N VAL A 258 10.21 -2.56 2.64
CA VAL A 258 9.54 -2.45 3.94
C VAL A 258 9.42 -3.81 4.63
N GLY A 259 8.87 -4.80 3.93
CA GLY A 259 8.78 -6.17 4.45
C GLY A 259 10.13 -6.83 4.66
N PHE A 260 11.09 -6.57 3.74
CA PHE A 260 12.43 -7.13 3.83
C PHE A 260 13.17 -6.59 5.05
N HIS A 261 13.06 -5.29 5.32
CA HIS A 261 13.63 -4.69 6.51
C HIS A 261 13.08 -5.31 7.80
N HIS A 262 11.77 -5.54 7.89
CA HIS A 262 11.22 -6.27 9.04
C HIS A 262 11.76 -7.70 9.15
N TYR A 263 11.50 -8.55 8.15
CA TYR A 263 11.78 -9.99 8.29
C TYR A 263 13.26 -10.33 8.27
N HIS A 264 14.04 -9.67 7.41
CA HIS A 264 15.46 -9.97 7.27
C HIS A 264 16.30 -9.20 8.30
N HIS A 265 16.19 -7.87 8.35
CA HIS A 265 17.06 -7.06 9.21
C HIS A 265 16.65 -7.09 10.68
N ARG A 266 15.36 -6.98 11.01
CA ARG A 266 14.90 -7.04 12.42
C ARG A 266 14.82 -8.47 12.94
N MET A 267 14.27 -9.41 12.16
CA MET A 267 13.99 -10.78 12.63
C MET A 267 15.06 -11.81 12.25
N GLY A 268 16.00 -11.49 11.36
CA GLY A 268 17.09 -12.40 10.97
C GLY A 268 16.66 -13.57 10.09
N LEU A 269 15.49 -13.50 9.45
CA LEU A 269 14.99 -14.56 8.58
C LEU A 269 15.73 -14.55 7.22
N PRO A 270 15.99 -15.72 6.63
CA PRO A 270 16.56 -15.81 5.29
C PRO A 270 15.48 -15.55 4.24
N LEU A 271 15.61 -14.44 3.50
CA LEU A 271 14.78 -14.11 2.33
C LEU A 271 15.66 -13.98 1.07
N PRO A 272 16.26 -15.10 0.60
CA PRO A 272 17.31 -15.05 -0.42
C PRO A 272 16.85 -14.55 -1.78
N ASN A 273 15.60 -14.83 -2.20
CA ASN A 273 15.11 -14.31 -3.48
C ASN A 273 14.79 -12.83 -3.36
N SER A 274 14.18 -12.40 -2.26
CA SER A 274 13.85 -11.00 -2.00
C SER A 274 15.11 -10.15 -1.90
N GLU A 275 16.11 -10.60 -1.13
CA GLU A 275 17.41 -9.93 -1.02
C GLU A 275 18.07 -9.78 -2.40
N LYS A 276 18.14 -10.88 -3.15
CA LYS A 276 18.75 -10.90 -4.48
C LYS A 276 18.01 -9.96 -5.44
N LEU A 277 16.68 -9.97 -5.45
CA LEU A 277 15.88 -9.09 -6.29
C LEU A 277 16.10 -7.62 -5.91
N ILE A 278 16.09 -7.29 -4.61
CA ILE A 278 16.29 -5.93 -4.11
C ILE A 278 17.64 -5.39 -4.56
N VAL A 279 18.71 -6.13 -4.27
CA VAL A 279 20.09 -5.71 -4.53
C VAL A 279 20.39 -5.62 -6.03
N GLN A 280 19.92 -6.59 -6.82
CA GLN A 280 20.27 -6.68 -8.23
C GLN A 280 19.39 -5.84 -9.14
N ARG A 281 18.14 -5.56 -8.76
CA ARG A 281 17.16 -4.96 -9.67
C ARG A 281 16.27 -3.88 -9.07
N ILE A 282 15.73 -4.04 -7.86
CA ILE A 282 14.79 -3.03 -7.33
C ILE A 282 15.48 -1.70 -7.09
N ARG A 283 16.64 -1.69 -6.45
CA ARG A 283 17.34 -0.44 -6.12
C ARG A 283 17.81 0.35 -7.33
N THR A 284 17.96 -0.29 -8.50
CA THR A 284 18.41 0.35 -9.74
C THR A 284 17.27 0.63 -10.71
N ASP A 285 16.34 -0.31 -10.87
CA ASP A 285 15.33 -0.31 -11.93
C ASP A 285 13.90 -0.17 -11.39
N GLY A 286 13.73 -0.27 -10.07
CA GLY A 286 12.44 -0.19 -9.39
C GLY A 286 11.82 1.19 -9.49
N GLN A 287 10.53 1.22 -9.78
CA GLN A 287 9.77 2.46 -9.89
C GLN A 287 9.11 2.79 -8.55
N SER A 288 9.17 4.08 -8.19
CA SER A 288 8.29 4.66 -7.18
C SER A 288 7.06 5.24 -7.87
N VAL A 289 5.88 4.80 -7.43
CA VAL A 289 4.60 5.24 -7.97
C VAL A 289 3.54 5.15 -6.88
N LEU A 290 2.76 6.21 -6.73
CA LEU A 290 1.63 6.26 -5.79
C LEU A 290 2.03 5.76 -4.39
N ASN A 291 1.31 4.81 -3.81
CA ASN A 291 1.57 4.29 -2.46
C ASN A 291 2.83 3.40 -2.33
N ILE A 292 3.60 3.21 -3.41
CA ILE A 292 4.90 2.55 -3.43
C ILE A 292 5.96 3.65 -3.65
N PHE A 293 6.41 4.30 -2.58
CA PHE A 293 7.12 5.57 -2.73
C PHE A 293 8.43 5.63 -1.95
N HIS A 294 9.55 5.68 -2.68
CA HIS A 294 10.91 5.80 -2.15
C HIS A 294 11.26 4.83 -1.00
N GLU A 295 10.76 3.61 -1.03
CA GLU A 295 10.94 2.62 0.06
C GLU A 295 12.42 2.28 0.33
N THR A 296 13.27 2.22 -0.71
CA THR A 296 14.73 2.08 -0.51
C THR A 296 15.32 3.24 0.29
N LEU A 297 14.84 4.48 0.10
CA LEU A 297 15.35 5.62 0.86
C LEU A 297 15.01 5.52 2.35
N THR A 298 13.86 4.93 2.66
CA THR A 298 13.30 4.88 4.01
C THR A 298 13.63 3.59 4.78
N HIS A 299 13.86 2.46 4.09
CA HIS A 299 13.94 1.13 4.72
C HIS A 299 15.17 0.28 4.32
N ALA A 300 16.05 0.73 3.44
CA ALA A 300 17.20 -0.07 2.98
C ALA A 300 18.30 -0.32 4.02
N ARG A 301 18.16 0.20 5.25
CA ARG A 301 19.19 0.16 6.31
C ARG A 301 18.64 -0.42 7.60
#